data_AF-A0A6L7LDA0-F1
#
_entry.id   AF-A0A6L7LDA0-F1
#
_cell.length_a   1.000
_cell.length_b   1.000
_cell.length_c   1.000
_cell.angle_alpha   90.00
_cell.angle_beta   90.00
_cell.angle_gamma   90.00
#
_symmetry.space_group_name_H-M   'P 1'
#
loop_
_entity.id
_entity.type
_entity.pdbx_description
1 polymer ?
#
loop_
_entity_poly.entity_id
_entity_poly.type
_entity_poly.pdbx_seq_one_letter_code
_entity_poly.pdbx_strand_id
1 'polypeptide(L)'
;MAENTSALEGALSQAAEASRSEERIYAASQWQLMWWRLRRHKLAMIAGITLIAFYCVALGADFLSTSDPTQPEAQRGLLSPQRIYLFDGWMPSPHVLAVSGKRDPITFQRVYEVDPDTKIPLRLFARGFEYKFLGLITTDRHLIGVDAPYKAEDTIFILGTDLQGRDLFSRLLSATRISMTIGLVSVAITLFLGVLLGGISGYYG
;
A
#
# COMPACT_ATOMS: atom_id res chain seq x y z
N MET A 1 -16.63 39.18 -48.62
CA MET A 1 -17.48 37.98 -48.79
C MET A 1 -16.84 36.72 -48.18
N ALA A 2 -15.51 36.56 -48.22
CA ALA A 2 -14.78 35.44 -47.59
C ALA A 2 -14.78 35.44 -46.05
N GLU A 3 -14.91 36.61 -45.42
CA GLU A 3 -14.84 36.75 -43.96
C GLU A 3 -16.10 36.18 -43.25
N ASN A 4 -17.28 36.40 -43.83
CA ASN A 4 -18.55 35.86 -43.33
C ASN A 4 -18.67 34.33 -43.49
N THR A 5 -17.95 33.73 -44.42
CA THR A 5 -17.99 32.28 -44.68
C THR A 5 -17.20 31.50 -43.64
N SER A 6 -16.02 31.98 -43.23
CA SER A 6 -15.23 31.33 -42.17
C SER A 6 -15.89 31.41 -40.79
N ALA A 7 -16.57 32.52 -40.49
CA ALA A 7 -17.32 32.68 -39.24
C ALA A 7 -18.52 31.72 -39.16
N LEU A 8 -19.19 31.49 -40.30
CA LEU A 8 -20.27 30.52 -40.43
C LEU A 8 -19.78 29.07 -40.27
N GLU A 9 -18.67 28.71 -40.90
CA GLU A 9 -18.06 27.38 -40.74
C GLU A 9 -17.63 27.10 -39.29
N GLY A 10 -17.04 28.08 -38.60
CA GLY A 10 -16.68 27.97 -37.18
C GLY A 10 -17.90 27.77 -36.27
N ALA A 11 -18.97 28.54 -36.51
CA ALA A 11 -20.23 28.42 -35.76
C ALA A 11 -20.91 27.06 -35.99
N LEU A 12 -20.92 26.56 -37.23
CA LEU A 12 -21.47 25.24 -37.58
C LEU A 12 -20.66 24.10 -36.96
N SER A 13 -19.33 24.24 -36.91
CA SER A 13 -18.45 23.26 -36.25
C SER A 13 -18.73 23.19 -34.74
N GLN A 14 -18.87 24.34 -34.08
CA GLN A 14 -19.19 24.40 -32.64
C GLN A 14 -20.59 23.82 -32.34
N ALA A 15 -21.58 24.11 -33.17
CA ALA A 15 -22.92 23.54 -33.03
C ALA A 15 -22.91 22.01 -33.21
N ALA A 16 -22.15 21.51 -34.18
CA ALA A 16 -21.98 20.07 -34.42
C ALA A 16 -21.20 19.36 -33.30
N GLU A 17 -20.26 20.05 -32.64
CA GLU A 17 -19.55 19.54 -31.46
C GLU A 17 -20.45 19.53 -30.22
N ALA A 18 -21.24 20.59 -30.00
CA ALA A 18 -22.20 20.68 -28.90
C ALA A 18 -23.27 19.58 -29.01
N SER A 19 -23.87 19.41 -30.19
CA SER A 19 -24.83 18.33 -30.48
C SER A 19 -24.22 16.95 -30.26
N ARG A 20 -23.00 16.69 -30.76
CA ARG A 20 -22.28 15.43 -30.49
C ARG A 20 -21.97 15.22 -29.02
N SER A 21 -21.72 16.28 -28.26
CA SER A 21 -21.47 16.20 -26.82
C SER A 21 -22.75 15.87 -26.04
N GLU A 22 -23.89 16.40 -26.45
CA GLU A 22 -25.21 16.09 -25.87
C GLU A 22 -25.63 14.65 -26.20
N GLU A 23 -25.52 14.22 -27.45
CA GLU A 23 -25.81 12.83 -27.85
C GLU A 23 -24.97 11.82 -27.06
N ARG A 24 -23.68 12.12 -26.83
CA ARG A 24 -22.80 11.30 -25.99
C ARG A 24 -23.25 11.19 -24.54
N ILE A 25 -23.93 12.21 -24.00
CA ILE A 25 -24.46 12.20 -22.63
C ILE A 25 -25.78 11.42 -22.58
N TYR A 26 -26.66 11.57 -23.56
CA TYR A 26 -27.94 10.84 -23.61
C TYR A 26 -27.77 9.34 -23.92
N ALA A 27 -26.78 8.96 -24.72
CA ALA A 27 -26.47 7.56 -25.02
C ALA A 27 -25.59 6.87 -23.95
N ALA A 28 -25.07 7.62 -22.97
CA ALA A 28 -24.17 7.07 -21.95
C ALA A 28 -24.94 6.24 -20.90
N SER A 29 -24.34 5.12 -20.49
CA SER A 29 -24.82 4.32 -19.36
C SER A 29 -24.75 5.11 -18.05
N GLN A 30 -25.62 4.76 -17.09
CA GLN A 30 -25.63 5.38 -15.76
C GLN A 30 -24.26 5.32 -15.06
N TRP A 31 -23.51 4.23 -15.28
CA TRP A 31 -22.13 4.10 -14.78
C TRP A 31 -21.15 5.07 -15.44
N GLN A 32 -21.25 5.29 -16.76
CA GLN A 32 -20.41 6.25 -17.46
C GLN A 32 -20.68 7.68 -16.98
N LEU A 33 -21.96 8.04 -16.78
CA LEU A 33 -22.35 9.34 -16.24
C LEU A 33 -21.81 9.55 -14.82
N MET A 34 -21.93 8.53 -13.97
CA MET A 34 -21.45 8.57 -12.59
C MET A 34 -19.92 8.68 -12.52
N TRP A 35 -19.20 7.95 -13.38
CA TRP A 35 -17.75 8.01 -13.49
C TRP A 35 -17.24 9.37 -14.01
N TRP A 36 -17.90 9.94 -15.02
CA TRP A 36 -17.57 11.28 -15.49
C TRP A 36 -17.79 12.33 -14.41
N ARG A 37 -18.88 12.22 -13.65
CA ARG A 37 -19.14 13.11 -12.50
C ARG A 37 -18.05 12.96 -11.44
N LEU A 38 -17.70 11.72 -11.06
CA LEU A 38 -16.65 11.46 -10.08
C LEU A 38 -15.29 12.04 -10.51
N ARG A 39 -14.89 11.84 -11.77
CA ARG A 39 -13.62 12.36 -12.30
C ARG A 39 -13.52 13.88 -12.36
N ARG A 40 -14.65 14.60 -12.39
CA ARG A 40 -14.65 16.07 -12.29
C ARG A 40 -14.34 16.57 -10.87
N HIS A 41 -14.58 15.76 -9.84
CA HIS A 41 -14.30 16.13 -8.45
C HIS A 41 -12.90 15.69 -8.00
N LYS A 42 -11.95 16.64 -7.99
CA LYS A 42 -10.54 16.39 -7.61
C LYS A 42 -10.41 15.75 -6.22
N LEU A 43 -11.17 16.22 -5.23
CA LEU A 43 -11.13 15.67 -3.86
C LEU A 43 -11.58 14.21 -3.82
N ALA A 44 -12.66 13.87 -4.54
CA ALA A 44 -13.15 12.51 -4.61
C ALA A 44 -12.16 11.57 -5.31
N MET A 45 -11.47 12.06 -6.35
CA MET A 45 -10.41 11.30 -7.03
C MET A 45 -9.20 11.05 -6.13
N ILE A 46 -8.75 12.06 -5.39
CA ILE A 46 -7.63 11.90 -4.44
C ILE A 46 -8.00 10.88 -3.36
N ALA A 47 -9.19 10.99 -2.77
CA ALA A 47 -9.66 10.03 -1.77
C ALA A 47 -9.76 8.61 -2.34
N GLY A 48 -10.29 8.45 -3.56
CA GLY A 48 -10.37 7.16 -4.25
C GLY A 48 -9.00 6.52 -4.50
N ILE A 49 -8.03 7.31 -4.97
CA ILE A 49 -6.65 6.83 -5.18
C ILE A 49 -6.01 6.40 -3.85
N THR A 50 -6.15 7.21 -2.80
CA THR A 50 -5.63 6.89 -1.46
C THR A 50 -6.24 5.60 -0.92
N LEU A 51 -7.56 5.43 -1.07
CA LEU A 51 -8.25 4.21 -0.64
C LEU A 51 -7.75 2.98 -1.40
N ILE A 52 -7.62 3.07 -2.72
CA ILE A 52 -7.08 1.99 -3.56
C ILE A 52 -5.66 1.64 -3.10
N ALA A 53 -4.81 2.64 -2.83
CA ALA A 53 -3.46 2.40 -2.35
C ALA A 53 -3.44 1.64 -1.02
N PHE A 54 -4.27 2.03 -0.05
CA PHE A 54 -4.38 1.31 1.23
C PHE A 54 -4.88 -0.13 1.05
N TYR A 55 -5.85 -0.38 0.17
CA TYR A 55 -6.30 -1.74 -0.11
C TYR A 55 -5.24 -2.58 -0.83
N CYS A 56 -4.47 -1.99 -1.75
CA CYS A 56 -3.34 -2.68 -2.38
C CYS A 56 -2.30 -3.12 -1.33
N VAL A 57 -1.97 -2.23 -0.38
CA VAL A 57 -1.07 -2.55 0.73
C VAL A 57 -1.68 -3.63 1.64
N ALA A 58 -2.96 -3.53 1.98
CA ALA A 58 -3.66 -4.51 2.82
C ALA A 58 -3.67 -5.91 2.20
N LEU A 59 -3.98 -6.03 0.90
CA LEU A 59 -3.98 -7.30 0.18
C LEU A 59 -2.55 -7.86 0.07
N GLY A 60 -1.58 -7.00 -0.22
CA GLY A 60 -0.16 -7.34 -0.32
C GLY A 60 0.60 -7.41 1.01
N ALA A 61 -0.04 -7.30 2.17
CA ALA A 61 0.68 -7.07 3.43
C ALA A 61 1.76 -8.13 3.73
N ASP A 62 1.46 -9.43 3.56
CA ASP A 62 2.44 -10.50 3.79
C ASP A 62 3.52 -10.56 2.69
N PHE A 63 3.17 -10.17 1.46
CA PHE A 63 4.13 -10.06 0.37
C PHE A 63 5.10 -8.88 0.60
N LEU A 64 4.62 -7.80 1.22
CA LEU A 64 5.40 -6.60 1.51
C LEU A 64 6.21 -6.71 2.81
N SER A 65 5.79 -7.55 3.75
CA SER A 65 6.50 -7.73 5.02
C SER A 65 7.87 -8.39 4.83
N THR A 66 8.83 -7.97 5.65
CA THR A 66 10.21 -8.45 5.64
C THR A 66 10.43 -9.60 6.61
N SER A 67 9.53 -9.79 7.57
CA SER A 67 9.60 -10.82 8.61
C SER A 67 8.22 -11.19 9.10
N ASP A 68 8.10 -12.34 9.78
CA ASP A 68 6.83 -12.75 10.37
C ASP A 68 6.38 -11.72 11.45
N PRO A 69 5.20 -11.09 11.30
CA PRO A 69 4.74 -10.05 12.22
C PRO A 69 4.32 -10.59 13.60
N THR A 70 4.16 -11.90 13.74
CA THR A 70 3.68 -12.58 14.95
C THR A 70 4.79 -13.25 15.74
N GLN A 71 5.90 -13.62 15.11
CA GLN A 71 6.99 -14.31 15.79
C GLN A 71 7.85 -13.33 16.60
N PRO A 72 7.93 -13.51 17.94
CA PRO A 72 8.78 -12.69 18.78
C PRO A 72 10.24 -13.15 18.69
N GLU A 73 11.15 -12.18 18.59
CA GLU A 73 12.60 -12.42 18.59
C GLU A 73 13.21 -11.68 19.79
N ALA A 74 13.16 -12.29 20.97
CA ALA A 74 13.56 -11.64 22.23
C ALA A 74 15.01 -11.15 22.23
N GLN A 75 15.87 -11.72 21.38
CA GLN A 75 17.25 -11.29 21.23
C GLN A 75 17.39 -9.93 20.52
N ARG A 76 16.31 -9.37 19.97
CA ARG A 76 16.35 -8.18 19.11
C ARG A 76 15.39 -7.08 19.56
N GLY A 77 15.05 -7.04 20.84
CA GLY A 77 14.15 -6.02 21.39
C GLY A 77 14.74 -4.61 21.30
N LEU A 78 13.93 -3.63 20.91
CA LEU A 78 14.28 -2.19 20.83
C LEU A 78 15.40 -1.84 19.83
N LEU A 79 15.42 -2.49 18.67
CA LEU A 79 16.27 -2.06 17.56
C LEU A 79 15.79 -0.73 17.01
N SER A 80 16.77 0.14 16.72
CA SER A 80 16.51 1.42 16.06
C SER A 80 16.16 1.21 14.57
N PRO A 81 15.40 2.13 13.94
CA PRO A 81 15.13 2.09 12.51
C PRO A 81 16.41 2.04 11.67
N GLN A 82 16.45 1.12 10.72
CA GLN A 82 17.59 0.90 9.86
C GLN A 82 17.40 1.60 8.52
N ARG A 83 18.43 2.31 8.07
CA ARG A 83 18.41 2.96 6.76
C ARG A 83 18.78 1.97 5.66
N ILE A 84 18.05 2.03 4.55
CA ILE A 84 18.40 1.34 3.30
C ILE A 84 19.33 2.24 2.49
N TYR A 85 20.49 1.70 2.10
CA TYR A 85 21.42 2.34 1.18
C TYR A 85 21.16 1.82 -0.22
N LEU A 86 20.96 2.71 -1.20
CA LEU A 86 20.60 2.32 -2.57
C LEU A 86 21.81 2.16 -3.50
N PHE A 87 22.91 2.82 -3.16
CA PHE A 87 24.12 2.88 -3.98
C PHE A 87 25.34 2.57 -3.13
N ASP A 88 26.31 1.87 -3.73
CA ASP A 88 27.66 1.72 -3.18
C ASP A 88 28.63 2.41 -4.14
N GLY A 89 29.01 3.64 -3.80
CA GLY A 89 29.70 4.53 -4.73
C GLY A 89 28.80 4.90 -5.92
N TRP A 90 29.20 4.49 -7.13
CA TRP A 90 28.47 4.78 -8.37
C TRP A 90 27.57 3.62 -8.83
N MET A 91 27.75 2.43 -8.25
CA MET A 91 27.00 1.24 -8.66
C MET A 91 25.68 1.15 -7.87
N PRO A 92 24.52 0.91 -8.51
CA PRO A 92 23.28 0.63 -7.79
C PRO A 92 23.42 -0.69 -7.06
N SER A 93 23.44 -0.63 -5.73
CA SER A 93 23.58 -1.77 -4.84
C SER A 93 22.73 -1.52 -3.60
N PRO A 94 21.44 -1.87 -3.64
CA PRO A 94 20.57 -1.81 -2.47
C PRO A 94 21.11 -2.70 -1.36
N HIS A 95 21.44 -2.15 -0.20
CA HIS A 95 21.98 -2.89 0.93
C HIS A 95 21.59 -2.25 2.27
N VAL A 96 21.68 -3.07 3.32
CA VAL A 96 21.59 -2.65 4.72
C VAL A 96 22.89 -3.02 5.43
N LEU A 97 23.25 -2.24 6.44
CA LEU A 97 24.43 -2.52 7.26
C LEU A 97 24.06 -3.50 8.37
N ALA A 98 24.92 -4.49 8.63
CA ALA A 98 24.67 -5.44 9.70
C ALA A 98 24.59 -4.73 11.06
N VAL A 99 23.70 -5.22 11.91
CA VAL A 99 23.54 -4.69 13.27
C VAL A 99 23.91 -5.78 14.25
N SER A 100 24.92 -5.50 15.08
CA SER A 100 25.36 -6.41 16.13
C SER A 100 24.85 -5.94 17.47
N GLY A 101 24.14 -6.82 18.19
CA GLY A 101 23.75 -6.57 19.57
C GLY A 101 24.92 -6.85 20.50
N LYS A 102 25.55 -5.82 21.05
CA LYS A 102 26.55 -5.95 22.11
C LYS A 102 25.87 -5.74 23.47
N ARG A 103 26.35 -6.44 24.49
CA ARG A 103 25.91 -6.19 25.87
C ARG A 103 26.87 -5.19 26.49
N ASP A 104 26.34 -4.07 26.96
CA ASP A 104 27.12 -3.11 27.71
C ASP A 104 27.63 -3.79 29.00
N PRO A 105 28.95 -3.80 29.26
CA PRO A 105 29.53 -4.49 30.41
C PRO A 105 29.17 -3.87 31.76
N ILE A 106 28.70 -2.62 31.78
CA ILE A 106 28.35 -1.89 33.01
C ILE A 106 26.85 -2.00 33.28
N THR A 107 26.03 -1.62 32.31
CA THR A 107 24.57 -1.58 32.48
C THR A 107 23.90 -2.92 32.24
N PHE A 108 24.62 -3.89 31.65
CA PHE A 108 24.10 -5.15 31.13
C PHE A 108 22.95 -4.99 30.12
N GLN A 109 22.70 -3.76 29.67
CA GLN A 109 21.70 -3.48 28.64
C GLN A 109 22.25 -3.90 27.28
N ARG A 110 21.33 -4.30 26.39
CA ARG A 110 21.68 -4.63 25.02
C ARG A 110 21.72 -3.35 24.21
N VAL A 111 22.88 -3.02 23.67
CA VAL A 111 23.11 -1.88 22.81
C VAL A 111 23.40 -2.41 21.41
N TYR A 112 22.69 -1.88 20.43
CA TYR A 112 22.89 -2.24 19.04
C TYR A 112 23.89 -1.29 18.41
N GLU A 113 24.93 -1.87 17.83
CA GLU A 113 25.95 -1.12 17.12
C GLU A 113 25.90 -1.55 15.65
N VAL A 114 25.87 -0.56 14.76
CA VAL A 114 25.91 -0.79 13.32
C VAL A 114 27.34 -1.11 12.95
N ASP A 115 27.56 -2.26 12.32
CA ASP A 115 28.84 -2.64 11.77
C ASP A 115 28.96 -2.09 10.33
N PRO A 116 29.80 -1.07 10.08
CA PRO A 116 29.95 -0.47 8.76
C PRO A 116 30.68 -1.38 7.77
N ASP A 117 31.40 -2.40 8.24
CA ASP A 117 32.23 -3.27 7.39
C ASP A 117 31.39 -4.38 6.74
N THR A 118 30.27 -4.75 7.37
CA THR A 118 29.39 -5.83 6.89
C THR A 118 28.18 -5.28 6.16
N LYS A 119 28.23 -5.29 4.82
CA LYS A 119 27.11 -4.90 3.93
C LYS A 119 26.28 -6.12 3.54
N ILE A 120 24.98 -6.06 3.79
CA ILE A 120 24.02 -7.13 3.47
C ILE A 120 23.19 -6.68 2.26
N PRO A 121 23.30 -7.36 1.10
CA PRO A 121 22.62 -6.96 -0.12
C PRO A 121 21.12 -7.26 -0.04
N LEU A 122 20.30 -6.27 -0.37
CA LEU A 122 18.86 -6.42 -0.52
C LEU A 122 18.53 -6.96 -1.91
N ARG A 123 17.60 -7.91 -1.96
CA ARG A 123 17.07 -8.45 -3.19
C ARG A 123 15.57 -8.27 -3.27
N LEU A 124 15.11 -7.98 -4.48
CA LEU A 124 13.69 -7.98 -4.79
C LEU A 124 13.22 -9.43 -4.99
N PHE A 125 12.01 -9.74 -4.53
CA PHE A 125 11.42 -11.08 -4.64
C PHE A 125 12.26 -12.18 -3.95
N ALA A 126 12.95 -11.84 -2.86
CA ALA A 126 13.72 -12.79 -2.07
C ALA A 126 12.79 -13.82 -1.39
N ARG A 127 13.37 -14.95 -0.99
CA ARG A 127 12.66 -15.97 -0.20
C ARG A 127 12.74 -15.63 1.29
N GLY A 128 11.65 -15.84 2.01
CA GLY A 128 11.54 -15.58 3.44
C GLY A 128 10.58 -16.56 4.10
N PHE A 129 9.77 -16.05 5.03
CA PHE A 129 8.83 -16.88 5.78
C PHE A 129 7.63 -17.29 4.92
N GLU A 130 7.05 -18.45 5.21
CA GLU A 130 5.88 -18.92 4.47
C GLU A 130 4.61 -18.18 4.89
N TYR A 131 3.80 -17.79 3.91
CA TYR A 131 2.49 -17.20 4.14
C TYR A 131 1.46 -17.65 3.11
N LYS A 132 0.18 -17.44 3.42
CA LYS A 132 -0.93 -17.74 2.52
C LYS A 132 -1.41 -16.47 1.84
N PHE A 133 -0.96 -16.25 0.61
CA PHE A 133 -1.44 -15.13 -0.21
C PHE A 133 -2.94 -15.25 -0.43
N LEU A 134 -3.69 -14.22 0.01
CA LEU A 134 -5.15 -14.18 0.01
C LEU A 134 -5.83 -15.40 0.70
N GLY A 135 -5.11 -16.11 1.57
CA GLY A 135 -5.59 -17.33 2.22
C GLY A 135 -5.63 -18.58 1.33
N LEU A 136 -5.24 -18.47 0.05
CA LEU A 136 -5.40 -19.53 -0.96
C LEU A 136 -4.08 -20.14 -1.41
N ILE A 137 -3.05 -19.33 -1.63
CA ILE A 137 -1.79 -19.76 -2.25
C ILE A 137 -0.67 -19.66 -1.23
N THR A 138 -0.06 -20.78 -0.85
CA THR A 138 1.16 -20.81 -0.03
C THR A 138 2.35 -20.34 -0.85
N THR A 139 3.04 -19.31 -0.37
CA THR A 139 4.21 -18.72 -1.03
C THR A 139 5.22 -18.26 0.03
N ASP A 140 6.47 -18.18 -0.36
CA ASP A 140 7.63 -17.77 0.46
C ASP A 140 8.30 -16.51 -0.10
N ARG A 141 7.72 -15.89 -1.14
CA ARG A 141 8.29 -14.74 -1.85
C ARG A 141 7.86 -13.44 -1.21
N HIS A 142 8.83 -12.58 -0.90
CA HIS A 142 8.57 -11.23 -0.39
C HIS A 142 9.17 -10.17 -1.32
N LEU A 143 8.57 -8.98 -1.36
CA LEU A 143 9.01 -7.89 -2.23
C LEU A 143 10.47 -7.53 -1.97
N ILE A 144 10.87 -7.42 -0.70
CA ILE A 144 12.22 -7.10 -0.27
C ILE A 144 12.65 -8.16 0.73
N GLY A 145 13.85 -8.70 0.54
CA GLY A 145 14.49 -9.57 1.51
C GLY A 145 15.98 -9.71 1.22
N VAL A 146 16.56 -10.75 1.79
CA VAL A 146 17.96 -11.13 1.60
C VAL A 146 18.01 -12.61 1.24
N ASP A 147 19.03 -13.01 0.48
CA ASP A 147 19.26 -14.42 0.18
C ASP A 147 20.20 -15.07 1.20
N ALA A 148 20.22 -16.40 1.21
CA ALA A 148 21.15 -17.19 2.01
C ALA A 148 22.61 -16.72 1.78
N PRO A 149 23.42 -16.62 2.85
CA PRO A 149 23.21 -17.18 4.20
C PRO A 149 22.40 -16.30 5.16
N TYR A 150 21.97 -15.11 4.73
CA TYR A 150 21.24 -14.18 5.59
C TYR A 150 19.75 -14.50 5.61
N LYS A 151 19.07 -14.12 6.69
CA LYS A 151 17.60 -14.15 6.79
C LYS A 151 17.06 -12.72 6.91
N ALA A 152 15.96 -12.42 6.23
CA ALA A 152 15.38 -11.08 6.24
C ALA A 152 14.94 -10.66 7.66
N GLU A 153 14.41 -11.61 8.42
CA GLU A 153 14.06 -11.52 9.85
C GLU A 153 15.22 -11.09 10.75
N ASP A 154 16.46 -11.34 10.31
CA ASP A 154 17.67 -11.10 11.07
C ASP A 154 18.39 -9.81 10.68
N THR A 155 18.02 -9.22 9.55
CA THR A 155 18.88 -8.27 8.85
C THR A 155 18.19 -6.99 8.44
N ILE A 156 16.87 -7.00 8.23
CA ILE A 156 16.10 -5.86 7.74
C ILE A 156 15.14 -5.37 8.82
N PHE A 157 15.39 -4.15 9.32
CA PHE A 157 14.53 -3.50 10.32
C PHE A 157 14.21 -2.05 9.93
N ILE A 158 13.43 -1.86 8.86
CA ILE A 158 13.17 -0.54 8.25
C ILE A 158 12.65 0.46 9.29
N LEU A 159 11.74 0.03 10.15
CA LEU A 159 11.15 0.86 11.20
C LEU A 159 11.61 0.47 12.62
N GLY A 160 12.59 -0.45 12.73
CA GLY A 160 13.06 -0.98 14.00
C GLY A 160 12.15 -2.07 14.56
N THR A 161 12.37 -2.43 15.83
CA THR A 161 11.62 -3.48 16.52
C THR A 161 10.99 -3.00 17.82
N ASP A 162 9.99 -3.73 18.31
CA ASP A 162 9.40 -3.49 19.62
C ASP A 162 10.20 -4.13 20.77
N LEU A 163 9.68 -4.04 22.00
CA LEU A 163 10.28 -4.66 23.20
C LEU A 163 10.48 -6.18 23.08
N GLN A 164 9.66 -6.85 22.26
CA GLN A 164 9.71 -8.30 22.04
C GLN A 164 10.53 -8.65 20.78
N GLY A 165 11.15 -7.67 20.14
CA GLY A 165 11.97 -7.82 18.94
C GLY A 165 11.18 -8.11 17.68
N ARG A 166 9.87 -7.84 17.66
CA ARG A 166 9.05 -7.96 16.44
C ARG A 166 9.28 -6.76 15.54
N ASP A 167 9.43 -7.01 14.25
CA ASP A 167 9.58 -5.95 13.25
C ASP A 167 8.35 -5.04 13.18
N LEU A 168 8.57 -3.74 13.36
CA LEU A 168 7.49 -2.76 13.35
C LEU A 168 6.93 -2.55 11.94
N PHE A 169 7.74 -2.69 10.89
CA PHE A 169 7.29 -2.51 9.52
C PHE A 169 6.27 -3.57 9.11
N SER A 170 6.62 -4.85 9.27
CA SER A 170 5.74 -5.98 9.00
C SER A 170 4.46 -5.90 9.84
N ARG A 171 4.56 -5.47 11.10
CA ARG A 171 3.38 -5.28 11.96
C ARG A 171 2.46 -4.16 11.50
N LEU A 172 2.99 -3.05 10.98
CA LEU A 172 2.16 -1.98 10.43
C LEU A 172 1.42 -2.42 9.18
N LEU A 173 2.04 -3.23 8.33
CA LEU A 173 1.39 -3.81 7.15
C LEU A 173 0.22 -4.72 7.56
N SER A 174 0.44 -5.62 8.52
CA SER A 174 -0.63 -6.47 9.06
C SER A 174 -1.73 -5.67 9.75
N ALA A 175 -1.39 -4.62 10.50
CA ALA A 175 -2.36 -3.73 11.12
C ALA A 175 -3.19 -2.95 10.09
N THR A 176 -2.59 -2.56 8.97
CA THR A 176 -3.27 -1.93 7.84
C THR A 176 -4.30 -2.90 7.25
N ARG A 177 -3.94 -4.17 7.01
CA ARG A 177 -4.88 -5.19 6.55
C ARG A 177 -6.06 -5.37 7.49
N ILE A 178 -5.80 -5.49 8.79
CA ILE A 178 -6.87 -5.65 9.80
C ILE A 178 -7.80 -4.43 9.80
N SER A 179 -7.24 -3.22 9.82
CA SER A 179 -8.01 -1.97 9.82
C SER A 179 -8.88 -1.83 8.58
N MET A 180 -8.35 -2.11 7.39
CA MET A 180 -9.10 -2.05 6.13
C MET A 180 -10.23 -3.09 6.09
N THR A 181 -9.99 -4.30 6.61
CA THR A 181 -11.00 -5.36 6.67
C THR A 181 -12.16 -4.98 7.59
N ILE A 182 -11.86 -4.48 8.79
CA ILE A 182 -12.89 -4.03 9.75
C ILE A 182 -13.69 -2.86 9.17
N GLY A 183 -13.01 -1.89 8.54
CA GLY A 183 -13.67 -0.76 7.87
C GLY A 183 -14.63 -1.21 6.77
N LEU A 184 -14.21 -2.14 5.91
CA LEU A 184 -15.04 -2.68 4.84
C LEU A 184 -16.27 -3.41 5.38
N VAL A 185 -16.08 -4.28 6.36
CA VAL A 185 -17.18 -5.05 6.99
C VAL A 185 -18.17 -4.11 7.67
N SER A 186 -17.69 -3.08 8.38
CA SER A 186 -18.53 -2.07 9.03
C SER A 186 -19.45 -1.36 8.02
N VAL A 187 -18.88 -0.83 6.93
CA VAL A 187 -19.65 -0.14 5.89
C VAL A 187 -20.66 -1.08 5.22
N ALA A 188 -20.29 -2.34 4.98
CA ALA A 188 -21.19 -3.33 4.39
C ALA A 188 -22.41 -3.60 5.29
N ILE A 189 -22.20 -3.74 6.60
CA ILE A 189 -23.29 -3.94 7.57
C ILE A 189 -24.18 -2.70 7.64
N THR A 190 -23.60 -1.50 7.73
CA THR A 190 -24.37 -0.26 7.78
C THR A 190 -25.21 -0.07 6.51
N LEU A 191 -24.64 -0.32 5.33
CA LEU A 191 -25.36 -0.24 4.07
C LEU A 191 -26.52 -1.24 4.03
N PHE A 192 -26.27 -2.49 4.43
CA PHE A 192 -27.29 -3.54 4.47
C PHE A 192 -28.47 -3.14 5.36
N LEU A 193 -28.21 -2.70 6.60
CA LEU A 193 -29.25 -2.25 7.52
C LEU A 193 -29.97 -0.99 7.02
N GLY A 194 -29.23 -0.04 6.44
CA GLY A 194 -29.80 1.19 5.89
C GLY A 194 -30.75 0.91 4.73
N VAL A 195 -30.40 0.00 3.83
CA VAL A 195 -31.26 -0.43 2.71
C VAL A 195 -32.50 -1.17 3.23
N LEU A 196 -32.34 -2.07 4.21
CA LEU A 196 -33.49 -2.79 4.79
C LEU A 196 -34.48 -1.84 5.48
N LEU A 197 -33.99 -1.01 6.40
CA LEU A 197 -34.84 -0.08 7.15
C LEU A 197 -35.44 1.00 6.24
N GLY A 198 -34.67 1.52 5.29
CA GLY A 198 -35.15 2.47 4.30
C GLY A 198 -36.22 1.86 3.39
N GLY A 199 -36.04 0.60 2.98
CA GLY A 199 -37.03 -0.14 2.19
C GLY A 199 -38.33 -0.36 2.94
N ILE A 200 -38.26 -0.76 4.22
CA ILE A 200 -39.45 -0.92 5.08
C ILE A 200 -40.16 0.43 5.25
N SER A 201 -39.44 1.49 5.60
CA SER A 201 -40.04 2.82 5.79
C SER A 201 -40.67 3.35 4.51
N GLY A 202 -40.06 3.13 3.34
CA GLY A 202 -40.61 3.56 2.06
C GLY A 202 -41.80 2.74 1.57
N TYR A 203 -42.02 1.54 2.11
CA TYR A 203 -43.22 0.75 1.84
C TYR A 203 -44.43 1.20 2.68
N TYR A 204 -44.19 1.65 3.93
CA TYR A 204 -45.24 2.05 4.86
C TYR A 204 -45.51 3.56 4.95
N GLY A 205 -44.60 4.41 4.47
CA GLY A 205 -44.74 5.87 4.42
C GLY A 205 -45.20 6.36 3.07
#